data_AF-A0A1L8DJK3-F1
#
_entry.id   AF-A0A1L8DJK3-F1
#
_cell.length_a   1.000
_cell.length_b   1.000
_cell.length_c   1.000
_cell.angle_alpha   90.00
_cell.angle_beta   90.00
_cell.angle_gamma   90.00
#
_symmetry.space_group_name_H-M   'P 1'
#
loop_
_entity.id
_entity.type
_entity.pdbx_description
1 polymer ?
#
loop_
_entity_poly.entity_id
_entity_poly.type
_entity_poly.pdbx_seq_one_letter_code
_entity_poly.pdbx_strand_id
1 'polypeptide(L)'
;MAPKVRAEKVHEDYLETLATGKTFRLGFLLGIAENTCGFEGIVVHMAPLPFNEDDEKHPASLDDVDTEEIVLHAINLTRMLPGCFTVMGLFVVSPVNVFEDEGQRKKLVDIVNKVQEQFRQNPFLMATQGDEKNFLVLGYTTGKPCVCQQILKGKVVDVDFCAKGLTWRTLEPNLIVEENFELEKIGDTCSIEGSVQKILGKISQQLEEAYIVRPGQKGQELGKVQEDDLVDMLFSQDDDIQTTSLKFFMKDKDDVEDAKVTDGTVQISGKICCFVSVPSQTKLSVVETYIRKDFIRSLAGRLQLYCDTLAEGKIKMENLIDLHNDTPRRIFFTVQPTGVQFSDYLFPGENDDTVRENVKKLMGIDLDPTDIYLWVEDGDDMDPQQEDDFENSTEANRDYGRDSFKYIAVSSVIVILFSIYIMFFWYSPQGDYY
;
A
#
# COMPACT_ATOMS: atom_id res chain seq x y z
N MET A 1 24.16 17.89 -5.23
CA MET A 1 23.29 17.59 -6.38
C MET A 1 22.01 18.42 -6.27
N ALA A 2 21.41 18.84 -7.39
CA ALA A 2 20.07 19.43 -7.36
C ALA A 2 19.04 18.31 -7.07
N PRO A 3 17.97 18.59 -6.33
CA PRO A 3 16.97 17.59 -6.00
C PRO A 3 16.20 17.23 -7.27
N LYS A 4 16.01 15.94 -7.51
CA LYS A 4 15.38 15.43 -8.74
C LYS A 4 14.34 14.36 -8.41
N VAL A 5 13.22 14.39 -9.09
CA VAL A 5 12.19 13.36 -9.05
C VAL A 5 12.00 12.80 -10.45
N ARG A 6 11.89 11.49 -10.54
CA ARG A 6 11.49 10.79 -11.76
C ARG A 6 10.08 10.27 -11.61
N ALA A 7 9.30 10.38 -12.67
CA ALA A 7 7.99 9.76 -12.79
C ALA A 7 7.85 9.21 -14.21
N GLU A 8 7.01 8.22 -14.43
CA GLU A 8 6.71 7.76 -15.79
C GLU A 8 5.71 8.71 -16.47
N LYS A 9 5.74 8.78 -17.81
CA LYS A 9 4.88 9.65 -18.62
C LYS A 9 3.39 9.54 -18.30
N VAL A 10 2.93 8.35 -17.92
CA VAL A 10 1.53 8.10 -17.48
C VAL A 10 1.08 9.04 -16.35
N HIS A 11 1.99 9.47 -15.47
CA HIS A 11 1.68 10.40 -14.39
C HIS A 11 1.46 11.83 -14.91
N GLU A 12 2.18 12.25 -15.94
CA GLU A 12 1.95 13.55 -16.59
C GLU A 12 0.60 13.53 -17.32
N ASP A 13 0.34 12.45 -18.06
CA ASP A 13 -0.92 12.26 -18.79
C ASP A 13 -2.13 12.20 -17.82
N TYR A 14 -1.93 11.62 -16.63
CA TYR A 14 -2.92 11.63 -15.55
C TYR A 14 -3.20 13.05 -15.03
N LEU A 15 -2.16 13.86 -14.76
CA LEU A 15 -2.32 15.26 -14.35
C LEU A 15 -3.04 16.09 -15.43
N GLU A 16 -2.71 15.88 -16.70
CA GLU A 16 -3.40 16.49 -17.84
C GLU A 16 -4.89 16.11 -17.88
N THR A 17 -5.19 14.83 -17.67
CA THR A 17 -6.57 14.30 -17.61
C THR A 17 -7.35 14.96 -16.48
N LEU A 18 -6.78 15.02 -15.28
CA LEU A 18 -7.39 15.70 -14.13
C LEU A 18 -7.65 17.19 -14.39
N ALA A 19 -6.86 17.82 -15.25
CA ALA A 19 -6.98 19.25 -15.56
C ALA A 19 -7.97 19.58 -16.68
N THR A 20 -8.47 18.59 -17.44
CA THR A 20 -9.42 18.82 -18.56
C THR A 20 -10.71 19.51 -18.11
N GLY A 21 -11.15 19.28 -16.87
CA GLY A 21 -12.32 19.95 -16.27
C GLY A 21 -12.06 21.36 -15.72
N LYS A 22 -10.81 21.85 -15.70
CA LYS A 22 -10.39 23.07 -14.96
C LYS A 22 -10.86 23.06 -13.50
N THR A 23 -11.00 21.89 -12.92
CA THR A 23 -11.37 21.69 -11.52
C THR A 23 -10.12 21.60 -10.67
N PHE A 24 -10.22 22.08 -9.42
CA PHE A 24 -9.15 21.86 -8.45
C PHE A 24 -9.13 20.37 -8.06
N ARG A 25 -7.93 19.77 -8.04
CA ARG A 25 -7.68 18.42 -7.51
C ARG A 25 -6.46 18.46 -6.60
N LEU A 26 -6.53 17.67 -5.55
CA LEU A 26 -5.47 17.47 -4.58
C LEU A 26 -5.29 15.97 -4.38
N GLY A 27 -4.07 15.53 -4.13
CA GLY A 27 -3.79 14.15 -3.73
C GLY A 27 -2.35 13.99 -3.29
N PHE A 28 -1.92 12.75 -3.13
CA PHE A 28 -0.60 12.38 -2.64
C PHE A 28 0.29 11.78 -3.73
N LEU A 29 1.58 12.12 -3.64
CA LEU A 29 2.65 11.48 -4.39
C LEU A 29 3.16 10.29 -3.59
N LEU A 30 3.06 9.08 -4.15
CA LEU A 30 3.51 7.85 -3.53
C LEU A 30 4.72 7.30 -4.29
N GLY A 31 5.73 6.84 -3.56
CA GLY A 31 6.89 6.22 -4.18
C GLY A 31 8.11 6.16 -3.28
N ILE A 32 9.29 6.12 -3.89
CA ILE A 32 10.58 5.98 -3.20
C ILE A 32 11.21 7.36 -3.04
N ALA A 33 11.68 7.67 -1.83
CA ALA A 33 12.50 8.85 -1.56
C ALA A 33 13.86 8.42 -0.97
N GLU A 34 14.95 8.77 -1.67
CA GLU A 34 16.32 8.58 -1.22
C GLU A 34 16.95 9.93 -0.84
N ASN A 35 17.56 9.98 0.35
CA ASN A 35 18.06 11.23 0.94
C ASN A 35 19.56 11.21 1.28
N THR A 36 20.26 10.14 0.91
CA THR A 36 21.67 9.90 1.28
C THR A 36 22.67 10.80 0.55
N CYS A 37 22.34 11.31 -0.66
CA CYS A 37 23.29 12.10 -1.49
C CYS A 37 22.64 13.32 -2.19
N GLY A 38 21.60 13.89 -1.58
CA GLY A 38 20.65 14.80 -2.23
C GLY A 38 19.30 14.12 -2.36
N PHE A 39 18.21 14.90 -2.46
CA PHE A 39 16.88 14.34 -2.60
C PHE A 39 16.72 13.79 -4.02
N GLU A 40 16.67 12.47 -4.14
CA GLU A 40 16.29 11.76 -5.36
C GLU A 40 15.04 10.94 -5.09
N GLY A 41 14.05 11.04 -5.96
CA GLY A 41 12.77 10.37 -5.76
C GLY A 41 12.25 9.70 -7.03
N ILE A 42 11.43 8.67 -6.84
CA ILE A 42 10.69 7.98 -7.90
C ILE A 42 9.22 7.99 -7.50
N VAL A 43 8.38 8.68 -8.27
CA VAL A 43 6.93 8.60 -8.13
C VAL A 43 6.44 7.35 -8.83
N VAL A 44 5.69 6.55 -8.09
CA VAL A 44 5.16 5.25 -8.50
C VAL A 44 3.65 5.29 -8.67
N HIS A 45 2.96 6.13 -7.86
CA HIS A 45 1.52 6.37 -7.98
C HIS A 45 1.16 7.78 -7.52
N MET A 46 0.04 8.31 -8.06
CA MET A 46 -0.58 9.56 -7.63
C MET A 46 -2.00 9.27 -7.11
N ALA A 47 -2.14 9.19 -5.79
CA ALA A 47 -3.43 8.89 -5.14
C ALA A 47 -4.26 10.19 -4.98
N PRO A 48 -5.38 10.36 -5.71
CA PRO A 48 -6.23 11.53 -5.54
C PRO A 48 -6.95 11.48 -4.20
N LEU A 49 -7.14 12.65 -3.58
CA LEU A 49 -8.05 12.76 -2.44
C LEU A 49 -9.48 12.41 -2.93
N PRO A 50 -10.22 11.54 -2.23
CA PRO A 50 -11.57 11.20 -2.62
C PRO A 50 -12.48 12.42 -2.47
N PHE A 51 -12.93 12.96 -3.60
CA PHE A 51 -14.03 13.91 -3.64
C PHE A 51 -15.24 13.15 -4.17
N ASN A 52 -16.40 13.23 -3.51
CA ASN A 52 -17.58 12.56 -4.03
C ASN A 52 -17.90 13.14 -5.43
N GLU A 53 -18.03 12.28 -6.43
CA GLU A 53 -18.50 12.70 -7.76
C GLU A 53 -19.96 13.16 -7.73
N ASP A 54 -20.72 12.68 -6.73
CA ASP A 54 -22.11 13.06 -6.47
C ASP A 54 -22.25 14.40 -5.71
N ASP A 55 -21.15 14.95 -5.16
CA ASP A 55 -21.21 16.27 -4.56
C ASP A 55 -21.32 17.32 -5.67
N GLU A 56 -22.45 18.05 -5.71
CA GLU A 56 -22.74 19.11 -6.69
C GLU A 56 -21.67 20.20 -6.77
N LYS A 57 -20.72 20.23 -5.83
CA LYS A 57 -19.61 21.17 -5.75
C LYS A 57 -18.29 20.45 -5.49
N HIS A 58 -17.57 20.11 -6.55
CA HIS A 58 -16.14 19.90 -6.43
C HIS A 58 -15.46 21.13 -5.82
N PRO A 59 -14.41 20.94 -5.00
CA PRO A 59 -13.66 22.06 -4.44
C PRO A 59 -13.14 22.94 -5.58
N ALA A 60 -13.23 24.26 -5.40
CA ALA A 60 -12.75 25.23 -6.37
C ALA A 60 -11.28 25.62 -6.10
N SER A 61 -10.85 25.45 -4.86
CA SER A 61 -9.50 25.78 -4.41
C SER A 61 -9.09 24.95 -3.19
N LEU A 62 -7.86 25.14 -2.73
CA LEU A 62 -7.39 24.53 -1.50
C LEU A 62 -8.21 24.97 -0.29
N ASP A 63 -8.83 26.16 -0.32
CA ASP A 63 -9.61 26.71 0.79
C ASP A 63 -10.85 25.87 1.12
N ASP A 64 -11.39 25.17 0.12
CA ASP A 64 -12.61 24.36 0.23
C ASP A 64 -12.35 22.94 0.76
N VAL A 65 -11.07 22.55 0.92
CA VAL A 65 -10.69 21.20 1.39
C VAL A 65 -10.42 21.21 2.89
N ASP A 66 -11.03 20.24 3.60
CA ASP A 66 -10.77 20.01 5.02
C ASP A 66 -9.35 19.44 5.21
N THR A 67 -8.59 20.08 6.08
CA THR A 67 -7.23 19.64 6.38
C THR A 67 -7.21 18.33 7.16
N GLU A 68 -8.22 18.07 8.00
CA GLU A 68 -8.27 16.82 8.76
C GLU A 68 -8.54 15.61 7.85
N GLU A 69 -9.32 15.79 6.78
CA GLU A 69 -9.52 14.75 5.75
C GLU A 69 -8.22 14.43 4.99
N ILE A 70 -7.44 15.46 4.62
CA ILE A 70 -6.13 15.27 3.98
C ILE A 70 -5.20 14.47 4.89
N VAL A 71 -5.17 14.82 6.17
CA VAL A 71 -4.33 14.17 7.17
C VAL A 71 -4.76 12.71 7.37
N LEU A 72 -6.05 12.44 7.52
CA LEU A 72 -6.59 11.08 7.65
C LEU A 72 -6.27 10.23 6.42
N HIS A 73 -6.41 10.80 5.22
CA HIS A 73 -6.08 10.13 3.98
C HIS A 73 -4.60 9.76 3.89
N ALA A 74 -3.69 10.64 4.33
CA ALA A 74 -2.26 10.36 4.41
C ALA A 74 -1.94 9.17 5.33
N ILE A 75 -2.62 9.08 6.48
CA ILE A 75 -2.46 7.98 7.44
C ILE A 75 -2.92 6.66 6.81
N ASN A 76 -4.09 6.66 6.18
CA ASN A 76 -4.64 5.47 5.51
C ASN A 76 -3.74 5.00 4.37
N LEU A 77 -3.30 5.92 3.50
CA LEU A 77 -2.37 5.60 2.43
C LEU A 77 -1.08 4.98 2.97
N THR A 78 -0.51 5.52 4.05
CA THR A 78 0.74 4.99 4.60
C THR A 78 0.60 3.52 5.04
N ARG A 79 -0.55 3.12 5.60
CA ARG A 79 -0.81 1.71 5.95
C ARG A 79 -0.80 0.79 4.72
N MET A 80 -1.28 1.30 3.58
CA MET A 80 -1.34 0.57 2.30
C MET A 80 0.03 0.45 1.61
N LEU A 81 1.02 1.24 2.01
CA LEU A 81 2.34 1.27 1.37
C LEU A 81 3.27 0.18 1.90
N PRO A 82 3.87 -0.62 1.01
CA PRO A 82 4.99 -1.46 1.39
C PRO A 82 6.23 -0.68 1.82
N GLY A 83 7.13 -1.31 2.55
CA GLY A 83 8.30 -0.72 3.22
C GLY A 83 9.19 0.18 2.36
N CYS A 84 9.28 -0.11 1.06
CA CYS A 84 10.02 0.68 0.07
C CYS A 84 9.35 2.00 -0.31
N PHE A 85 8.02 2.08 -0.22
CA PHE A 85 7.25 3.25 -0.59
C PHE A 85 6.91 4.10 0.63
N THR A 86 6.73 5.39 0.36
CA THR A 86 6.31 6.40 1.34
C THR A 86 5.43 7.44 0.65
N VAL A 87 4.69 8.19 1.46
CA VAL A 87 4.08 9.45 1.04
C VAL A 87 5.20 10.48 0.87
N MET A 88 5.53 10.83 -0.38
CA MET A 88 6.60 11.76 -0.72
C MET A 88 6.17 13.22 -0.65
N GLY A 89 4.88 13.47 -0.87
CA GLY A 89 4.38 14.81 -1.09
C GLY A 89 2.91 14.89 -1.46
N LEU A 90 2.47 16.09 -1.83
CA LEU A 90 1.18 16.36 -2.44
C LEU A 90 1.33 16.64 -3.94
N PHE A 91 0.31 16.32 -4.72
CA PHE A 91 0.12 16.94 -6.02
C PHE A 91 -1.13 17.83 -6.00
N VAL A 92 -1.09 18.93 -6.74
CA VAL A 92 -2.16 19.91 -6.83
C VAL A 92 -2.38 20.25 -8.29
N VAL A 93 -3.57 19.95 -8.80
CA VAL A 93 -4.03 20.42 -10.11
C VAL A 93 -4.93 21.62 -9.87
N SER A 94 -4.60 22.76 -10.46
CA SER A 94 -5.34 23.99 -10.25
C SER A 94 -5.32 24.88 -11.50
N PRO A 95 -6.42 25.63 -11.79
CA PRO A 95 -6.44 26.64 -12.84
C PRO A 95 -5.41 27.75 -12.64
N VAL A 96 -4.97 27.97 -11.40
CA VAL A 96 -4.00 29.01 -11.01
C VAL A 96 -2.80 28.35 -10.37
N ASN A 97 -1.61 28.93 -10.58
CA ASN A 97 -0.38 28.45 -9.96
C ASN A 97 -0.42 28.67 -8.44
N VAL A 98 -0.56 27.57 -7.68
CA VAL A 98 -0.65 27.61 -6.21
C VAL A 98 0.64 28.07 -5.50
N PHE A 99 1.76 28.16 -6.22
CA PHE A 99 3.01 28.68 -5.68
C PHE A 99 3.16 30.20 -5.81
N GLU A 100 2.38 30.83 -6.69
CA GLU A 100 2.40 32.30 -6.89
C GLU A 100 1.48 33.03 -5.90
N ASP A 101 0.46 32.36 -5.37
CA ASP A 101 -0.44 32.88 -4.35
C ASP A 101 0.13 32.59 -2.94
N GLU A 102 0.46 33.65 -2.19
CA GLU A 102 1.03 33.53 -0.85
C GLU A 102 0.07 32.86 0.16
N GLY A 103 -1.24 33.05 0.00
CA GLY A 103 -2.26 32.45 0.85
C GLY A 103 -2.35 30.94 0.64
N GLN A 104 -2.46 30.51 -0.62
CA GLN A 104 -2.46 29.09 -1.02
C GLN A 104 -1.16 28.41 -0.59
N ARG A 105 -0.01 29.06 -0.82
CA ARG A 105 1.29 28.55 -0.39
C ARG A 105 1.38 28.38 1.13
N LYS A 106 0.86 29.35 1.91
CA LYS A 106 0.84 29.25 3.37
C LYS A 106 -0.06 28.09 3.83
N LYS A 107 -1.25 27.94 3.25
CA LYS A 107 -2.15 26.82 3.57
C LYS A 107 -1.52 25.46 3.23
N LEU A 108 -0.79 25.34 2.11
CA LEU A 108 -0.01 24.14 1.79
C LEU A 108 1.05 23.82 2.86
N VAL A 109 1.79 24.82 3.32
CA VAL A 109 2.78 24.65 4.40
C VAL A 109 2.11 24.16 5.69
N ASP A 110 0.95 24.73 6.05
CA ASP A 110 0.20 24.33 7.24
C ASP A 110 -0.31 22.88 7.15
N ILE A 111 -0.84 22.47 5.98
CA ILE A 111 -1.26 21.10 5.70
C ILE A 111 -0.06 20.15 5.84
N VAL A 112 1.06 20.46 5.20
CA VAL A 112 2.27 19.62 5.23
C VAL A 112 2.79 19.45 6.66
N ASN A 113 2.81 20.53 7.46
CA ASN A 113 3.22 20.45 8.86
C ASN A 113 2.29 19.54 9.68
N LYS A 114 0.97 19.59 9.45
CA LYS A 114 -0.01 18.72 10.14
C LYS A 114 0.16 17.24 9.76
N VAL A 115 0.33 16.95 8.47
CA VAL A 115 0.61 15.57 7.99
C VAL A 115 1.89 15.05 8.65
N GLN A 116 2.96 15.84 8.66
CA GLN A 116 4.23 15.46 9.28
C GLN A 116 4.13 15.27 10.80
N GLU A 117 3.33 16.09 11.48
CA GLU A 117 3.09 15.92 12.91
C GLU A 117 2.41 14.57 13.19
N GLN A 118 1.39 14.19 12.42
CA GLN A 118 0.78 12.86 12.55
C GLN A 118 1.77 11.73 12.26
N PHE A 119 2.67 11.94 11.29
CA PHE A 119 3.68 10.95 10.99
C PHE A 119 4.70 10.80 12.13
N ARG A 120 5.09 11.90 12.80
CA ARG A 120 5.95 11.88 13.99
C ARG A 120 5.34 11.11 15.16
N GLN A 121 4.02 11.22 15.34
CA GLN A 121 3.30 10.53 16.41
C GLN A 121 3.21 9.01 16.20
N ASN A 122 3.45 8.54 14.97
CA ASN A 122 3.34 7.14 14.58
C ASN A 122 4.64 6.63 13.91
N PRO A 123 5.79 6.64 14.60
CA PRO A 123 7.09 6.39 13.99
C PRO A 123 7.25 5.00 13.38
N PHE A 124 6.50 4.00 13.84
CA PHE A 124 6.55 2.63 13.32
C PHE A 124 5.69 2.41 12.07
N LEU A 125 4.66 3.24 11.85
CA LEU A 125 3.92 3.22 10.60
C LEU A 125 4.69 3.94 9.48
N MET A 126 5.55 4.89 9.84
CA MET A 126 6.09 5.87 8.92
C MET A 126 7.56 5.55 8.55
N ALA A 127 7.82 5.37 7.26
CA ALA A 127 9.13 4.95 6.73
C ALA A 127 10.25 6.00 6.86
N THR A 128 9.91 7.26 7.09
CA THR A 128 10.79 8.41 6.83
C THR A 128 11.29 9.03 8.13
N GLN A 129 12.24 8.36 8.80
CA GLN A 129 13.06 9.04 9.79
C GLN A 129 13.98 10.05 9.09
N GLY A 130 13.93 11.32 9.50
CA GLY A 130 14.93 12.34 9.14
C GLY A 130 14.61 13.27 7.97
N ASP A 131 13.49 13.08 7.27
CA ASP A 131 13.23 13.76 5.98
C ASP A 131 12.03 14.71 5.94
N GLU A 132 11.57 15.17 7.10
CA GLU A 132 10.44 16.11 7.23
C GLU A 132 10.58 17.32 6.29
N LYS A 133 11.79 17.87 6.15
CA LYS A 133 12.00 19.06 5.31
C LYS A 133 12.03 18.77 3.81
N ASN A 134 11.92 17.52 3.39
CA ASN A 134 12.02 17.08 1.99
C ASN A 134 10.65 16.84 1.33
N PHE A 135 9.55 17.05 2.06
CA PHE A 135 8.20 16.84 1.55
C PHE A 135 7.89 17.71 0.33
N LEU A 136 7.38 17.06 -0.71
CA LEU A 136 7.17 17.67 -2.02
C LEU A 136 5.76 18.25 -2.17
N VAL A 137 5.66 19.29 -2.97
CA VAL A 137 4.39 19.70 -3.59
C VAL A 137 4.63 19.84 -5.08
N LEU A 138 3.89 19.06 -5.87
CA LEU A 138 3.86 19.12 -7.33
C LEU A 138 2.61 19.88 -7.77
N GLY A 139 2.79 21.08 -8.32
CA GLY A 139 1.71 21.87 -8.91
C GLY A 139 1.62 21.65 -10.41
N TYR A 140 0.41 21.46 -10.91
CA TYR A 140 0.10 21.43 -12.32
C TYR A 140 -1.00 22.45 -12.65
N THR A 141 -0.77 23.24 -13.70
CA THR A 141 -1.75 24.18 -14.25
C THR A 141 -1.90 23.89 -15.73
N THR A 142 -3.14 23.77 -16.21
CA THR A 142 -3.44 23.39 -17.60
C THR A 142 -2.63 24.21 -18.60
N GLY A 143 -1.89 23.52 -19.49
CA GLY A 143 -1.08 24.14 -20.54
C GLY A 143 0.22 24.79 -20.07
N LYS A 144 0.60 24.62 -18.80
CA LYS A 144 1.91 25.03 -18.26
C LYS A 144 2.72 23.80 -17.83
N PRO A 145 4.06 23.87 -17.84
CA PRO A 145 4.90 22.83 -17.28
C PRO A 145 4.61 22.62 -15.78
N CYS A 146 4.75 21.38 -15.31
CA CYS A 146 4.71 21.06 -13.88
C CYS A 146 5.77 21.84 -13.10
N VAL A 147 5.43 22.25 -11.88
CA VAL A 147 6.36 22.87 -10.93
C VAL A 147 6.38 22.04 -9.66
N CYS A 148 7.56 21.59 -9.23
CA CYS A 148 7.70 20.86 -7.98
C CYS A 148 8.60 21.61 -7.00
N GLN A 149 8.21 21.63 -5.72
CA GLN A 149 9.01 22.25 -4.67
C GLN A 149 9.06 21.40 -3.41
N GLN A 150 10.22 21.38 -2.75
CA GLN A 150 10.30 21.05 -1.33
C GLN A 150 9.72 22.23 -0.55
N ILE A 151 8.41 22.18 -0.29
CA ILE A 151 7.63 23.39 0.09
C ILE A 151 8.16 24.06 1.36
N LEU A 152 8.60 23.27 2.34
CA LEU A 152 9.17 23.76 3.60
C LEU A 152 10.56 24.40 3.44
N LYS A 153 11.29 24.03 2.38
CA LYS A 153 12.60 24.62 2.02
C LYS A 153 12.49 25.73 0.98
N GLY A 154 11.34 25.85 0.29
CA GLY A 154 11.17 26.71 -0.88
C GLY A 154 12.10 26.35 -2.04
N LYS A 155 12.60 25.11 -2.09
CA LYS A 155 13.58 24.67 -3.09
C LYS A 155 12.86 23.99 -4.24
N VAL A 156 13.07 24.49 -5.46
CA VAL A 156 12.55 23.87 -6.68
C VAL A 156 13.22 22.50 -6.89
N VAL A 157 12.41 21.54 -7.32
CA VAL A 157 12.81 20.16 -7.63
C VAL A 157 12.57 19.92 -9.10
N ASP A 158 13.57 19.36 -9.78
CA ASP A 158 13.45 18.97 -11.17
C ASP A 158 12.59 17.70 -11.28
N VAL A 159 11.60 17.70 -12.16
CA VAL A 159 10.71 16.56 -12.38
C VAL A 159 10.88 16.08 -13.80
N ASP A 160 11.28 14.81 -13.92
CA ASP A 160 11.56 14.16 -15.18
C ASP A 160 10.50 13.09 -15.46
N PHE A 161 9.61 13.38 -16.41
CA PHE A 161 8.59 12.45 -16.88
C PHE A 161 9.17 11.57 -17.99
N CYS A 162 9.68 10.42 -17.60
CA CYS A 162 10.36 9.49 -18.48
C CYS A 162 9.36 8.69 -19.35
N ALA A 163 9.63 8.61 -20.65
CA ALA A 163 8.86 7.76 -21.57
C ALA A 163 9.16 6.26 -21.42
N LYS A 164 10.38 5.91 -21.01
CA LYS A 164 10.76 4.52 -20.72
C LYS A 164 10.45 4.23 -19.25
N GLY A 165 9.63 3.22 -19.01
CA GLY A 165 9.31 2.74 -17.66
C GLY A 165 10.53 2.17 -16.94
N LEU A 166 10.45 2.12 -15.62
CA LEU A 166 11.46 1.47 -14.78
C LEU A 166 11.25 -0.05 -14.78
N THR A 167 12.35 -0.80 -14.77
CA THR A 167 12.29 -2.24 -14.57
C THR A 167 12.28 -2.53 -13.07
N TRP A 168 11.17 -3.07 -12.56
CA TRP A 168 10.97 -3.40 -11.16
C TRP A 168 11.30 -4.87 -10.86
N ARG A 169 11.78 -5.14 -9.65
CA ARG A 169 11.91 -6.48 -9.08
C ARG A 169 11.18 -6.55 -7.77
N THR A 170 10.50 -7.66 -7.50
CA THR A 170 9.71 -7.86 -6.28
C THR A 170 10.33 -8.96 -5.43
N LEU A 171 10.49 -8.68 -4.14
CA LEU A 171 10.82 -9.69 -3.14
C LEU A 171 9.62 -9.98 -2.26
N GLU A 172 9.46 -11.25 -1.87
CA GLU A 172 8.37 -11.73 -1.01
C GLU A 172 8.92 -12.38 0.27
N PRO A 173 9.54 -11.60 1.17
CA PRO A 173 9.97 -12.11 2.46
C PRO A 173 8.80 -12.40 3.41
N ASN A 174 8.94 -13.45 4.20
CA ASN A 174 8.07 -13.72 5.35
C ASN A 174 8.87 -13.83 6.65
N LEU A 175 8.20 -13.47 7.74
CA LEU A 175 8.71 -13.48 9.11
C LEU A 175 7.69 -14.20 10.00
N ILE A 176 8.16 -15.15 10.80
CA ILE A 176 7.39 -15.76 11.88
C ILE A 176 7.66 -14.95 13.15
N VAL A 177 6.60 -14.50 13.81
CA VAL A 177 6.66 -13.82 15.11
C VAL A 177 6.10 -14.78 16.15
N GLU A 178 6.88 -15.12 17.17
CA GLU A 178 6.47 -15.95 18.30
C GLU A 178 7.11 -15.39 19.59
N GLU A 179 6.53 -14.30 20.09
CA GLU A 179 7.18 -13.51 21.14
C GLU A 179 6.22 -13.19 22.30
N ASN A 180 6.78 -13.18 23.51
CA ASN A 180 6.06 -12.78 24.72
C ASN A 180 6.44 -11.35 25.10
N PHE A 181 5.42 -10.57 25.47
CA PHE A 181 5.57 -9.17 25.89
C PHE A 181 4.90 -8.94 27.23
N GLU A 182 5.57 -8.19 28.09
CA GLU A 182 5.00 -7.71 29.34
C GLU A 182 4.02 -6.57 29.07
N LEU A 183 2.89 -6.57 29.78
CA LEU A 183 1.88 -5.53 29.67
C LEU A 183 1.71 -4.71 30.94
N GLU A 184 1.29 -3.47 30.76
CA GLU A 184 0.87 -2.63 31.87
C GLU A 184 -0.50 -3.07 32.41
N LYS A 185 -0.53 -3.40 33.71
CA LYS A 185 -1.73 -3.84 34.41
C LYS A 185 -2.62 -2.64 34.79
N ILE A 186 -3.90 -2.74 34.45
CA ILE A 186 -4.96 -1.81 34.84
C ILE A 186 -6.08 -2.61 35.51
N GLY A 187 -6.06 -2.66 36.85
CA GLY A 187 -6.99 -3.48 37.63
C GLY A 187 -6.80 -4.97 37.33
N ASP A 188 -7.86 -5.63 36.87
CA ASP A 188 -7.86 -7.05 36.46
C ASP A 188 -7.63 -7.25 34.95
N THR A 189 -7.30 -6.18 34.23
CA THR A 189 -7.05 -6.18 32.77
C THR A 189 -5.67 -5.62 32.44
N CYS A 190 -5.21 -5.81 31.21
CA CYS A 190 -3.99 -5.20 30.71
C CYS A 190 -4.30 -4.22 29.57
N SER A 191 -3.58 -3.09 29.53
CA SER A 191 -3.66 -2.17 28.38
C SER A 191 -2.70 -2.62 27.29
N ILE A 192 -3.28 -3.06 26.17
CA ILE A 192 -2.49 -3.33 24.96
C ILE A 192 -2.10 -2.02 24.27
N GLU A 193 -3.03 -1.07 24.15
CA GLU A 193 -2.82 0.20 23.43
C GLU A 193 -1.62 0.98 23.96
N GLY A 194 -1.50 1.12 25.29
CA GLY A 194 -0.35 1.77 25.94
C GLY A 194 0.97 0.99 25.81
N SER A 195 0.90 -0.29 25.44
CA SER A 195 2.05 -1.19 25.32
C SER A 195 2.49 -1.40 23.86
N VAL A 196 1.64 -1.11 22.86
CA VAL A 196 1.94 -1.32 21.42
C VAL A 196 3.28 -0.70 21.01
N GLN A 197 3.55 0.55 21.42
CA GLN A 197 4.80 1.23 21.08
C GLN A 197 6.04 0.52 21.67
N LYS A 198 5.91 -0.07 22.86
CA LYS A 198 7.00 -0.84 23.50
C LYS A 198 7.23 -2.16 22.77
N ILE A 199 6.15 -2.86 22.41
CA ILE A 199 6.16 -4.11 21.64
C ILE A 199 6.86 -3.89 20.29
N LEU A 200 6.40 -2.88 19.54
CA LEU A 200 6.99 -2.51 18.24
C LEU A 200 8.45 -2.08 18.39
N GLY A 201 8.81 -1.34 19.44
CA GLY A 201 10.20 -0.99 19.73
C GLY A 201 11.10 -2.21 19.93
N LYS A 202 10.65 -3.20 20.71
CA LYS A 202 11.39 -4.44 20.95
C LYS A 202 11.57 -5.25 19.66
N ILE A 203 10.50 -5.43 18.87
CA ILE A 203 10.56 -6.17 17.60
C ILE A 203 11.45 -5.43 16.58
N SER A 204 11.35 -4.11 16.49
CA SER A 204 12.21 -3.29 15.63
C SER A 204 13.70 -3.51 15.96
N GLN A 205 14.05 -3.55 17.24
CA GLN A 205 15.43 -3.86 17.67
C GLN A 205 15.85 -5.28 17.29
N GLN A 206 14.97 -6.27 17.44
CA GLN A 206 15.26 -7.66 17.05
C GLN A 206 15.48 -7.79 15.53
N LEU A 207 14.72 -7.03 14.72
CA LEU A 207 14.83 -7.02 13.26
C LEU A 207 16.19 -6.46 12.77
N GLU A 208 16.83 -5.56 13.51
CA GLU A 208 18.17 -5.08 13.18
C GLU A 208 19.23 -6.19 13.26
N GLU A 209 19.03 -7.17 14.14
CA GLU A 209 19.92 -8.33 14.31
C GLU A 209 19.49 -9.56 13.49
N ALA A 210 18.34 -9.49 12.82
CA ALA A 210 17.78 -10.59 12.03
C ALA A 210 18.63 -10.85 10.76
N TYR A 211 18.67 -12.13 10.38
CA TYR A 211 19.37 -12.59 9.17
C TYR A 211 18.40 -13.14 8.13
N ILE A 212 18.75 -12.96 6.86
CA ILE A 212 17.95 -13.33 5.70
C ILE A 212 18.46 -14.67 5.16
N VAL A 213 17.55 -15.61 4.91
CA VAL A 213 17.88 -16.89 4.31
C VAL A 213 16.96 -17.20 3.16
N ARG A 214 17.52 -17.78 2.09
CA ARG A 214 16.73 -18.36 1.01
C ARG A 214 16.24 -19.74 1.45
N PRO A 215 14.95 -20.10 1.22
CA PRO A 215 14.53 -21.49 1.36
C PRO A 215 15.44 -22.37 0.49
N GLY A 216 16.20 -23.27 1.10
CA GLY A 216 17.04 -24.20 0.35
C GLY A 216 16.17 -25.06 -0.56
N GLN A 217 16.65 -25.40 -1.76
CA GLN A 217 16.13 -26.57 -2.46
C GLN A 217 16.36 -27.78 -1.55
N LYS A 218 15.34 -28.62 -1.37
CA LYS A 218 15.31 -29.77 -0.44
C LYS A 218 16.71 -30.41 -0.27
N GLY A 219 17.30 -30.24 0.91
CA GLY A 219 18.53 -30.95 1.32
C GLY A 219 19.83 -30.13 1.43
N GLN A 220 19.83 -28.80 1.23
CA GLN A 220 20.97 -27.95 1.60
C GLN A 220 20.73 -27.25 2.95
N GLU A 221 21.74 -27.28 3.83
CA GLU A 221 21.73 -26.56 5.11
C GLU A 221 21.49 -25.06 4.88
N LEU A 222 20.76 -24.42 5.80
CA LEU A 222 20.51 -22.97 5.86
C LEU A 222 21.86 -22.23 6.04
N GLY A 223 22.60 -22.06 4.95
CA GLY A 223 23.78 -21.20 4.94
C GLY A 223 23.34 -19.75 5.09
N LYS A 224 23.93 -19.00 6.03
CA LYS A 224 23.86 -17.54 6.02
C LYS A 224 24.29 -17.08 4.64
N VAL A 225 23.39 -16.43 3.90
CA VAL A 225 23.71 -15.98 2.54
C VAL A 225 24.78 -14.89 2.65
N GLN A 226 25.90 -15.04 1.93
CA GLN A 226 26.90 -13.97 1.88
C GLN A 226 26.38 -12.81 1.01
N GLU A 227 26.86 -11.60 1.27
CA GLU A 227 26.42 -10.37 0.60
C GLU A 227 26.52 -10.48 -0.94
N ASP A 228 27.61 -11.10 -1.42
CA ASP A 228 27.88 -11.31 -2.85
C ASP A 228 26.88 -12.30 -3.49
N ASP A 229 26.45 -13.34 -2.75
CA ASP A 229 25.47 -14.33 -3.24
C ASP A 229 24.05 -13.73 -3.36
N LEU A 230 23.68 -12.79 -2.49
CA LEU A 230 22.40 -12.07 -2.54
C LEU A 230 22.34 -11.09 -3.71
N VAL A 231 23.44 -10.39 -4.02
CA VAL A 231 23.48 -9.42 -5.13
C VAL A 231 23.38 -10.12 -6.49
N ASP A 232 24.15 -11.19 -6.70
CA ASP A 232 24.06 -11.98 -7.94
C ASP A 232 22.69 -12.67 -8.06
N MET A 233 22.11 -13.12 -6.93
CA MET A 233 20.77 -13.72 -6.87
C MET A 233 19.65 -12.72 -7.22
N LEU A 234 19.67 -11.52 -6.64
CA LEU A 234 18.62 -10.52 -6.81
C LEU A 234 18.71 -9.74 -8.11
N PHE A 235 19.88 -9.70 -8.76
CA PHE A 235 20.16 -8.86 -9.93
C PHE A 235 20.76 -9.59 -11.14
N SER A 236 20.67 -10.93 -11.21
CA SER A 236 21.03 -11.69 -12.43
C SER A 236 20.20 -11.24 -13.65
N GLN A 237 20.83 -11.28 -14.84
CA GLN A 237 20.44 -10.56 -16.07
C GLN A 237 19.16 -11.01 -16.80
N ASP A 238 18.19 -11.64 -16.12
CA ASP A 238 16.89 -11.88 -16.75
C ASP A 238 15.99 -10.64 -16.61
N ASP A 239 15.45 -10.19 -17.75
CA ASP A 239 14.80 -8.88 -17.95
C ASP A 239 13.30 -8.83 -17.58
N ASP A 240 12.77 -9.89 -16.94
CA ASP A 240 11.36 -9.98 -16.53
C ASP A 240 11.15 -9.69 -15.04
N ILE A 241 9.90 -9.36 -14.64
CA ILE A 241 9.50 -9.21 -13.24
C ILE A 241 9.76 -10.54 -12.53
N GLN A 242 10.82 -10.59 -11.73
CA GLN A 242 11.17 -11.78 -10.95
C GLN A 242 10.72 -11.61 -9.51
N THR A 243 9.86 -12.53 -9.07
CA THR A 243 9.47 -12.71 -7.67
C THR A 243 10.48 -13.64 -6.98
N THR A 244 11.02 -13.23 -5.83
CA THR A 244 11.95 -14.05 -5.03
C THR A 244 11.43 -14.20 -3.59
N SER A 245 11.16 -15.44 -3.17
CA SER A 245 10.75 -15.75 -1.78
C SER A 245 11.96 -15.80 -0.83
N LEU A 246 11.82 -15.18 0.34
CA LEU A 246 12.86 -15.12 1.38
C LEU A 246 12.26 -15.44 2.77
N LYS A 247 13.07 -15.97 3.69
CA LYS A 247 12.69 -16.16 5.10
C LYS A 247 13.58 -15.31 5.99
N PHE A 248 12.97 -14.58 6.93
CA PHE A 248 13.66 -13.83 7.95
C PHE A 248 13.60 -14.58 9.28
N PHE A 249 14.76 -14.70 9.92
CA PHE A 249 14.87 -15.32 11.23
C PHE A 249 15.35 -14.28 12.24
N MET A 250 14.57 -14.11 13.31
CA MET A 250 15.06 -13.41 14.49
C MET A 250 16.11 -14.28 15.18
N LYS A 251 17.10 -13.63 15.79
CA LYS A 251 18.09 -14.35 16.58
C LYS A 251 17.48 -14.74 17.92
N ASP A 252 17.51 -16.02 18.25
CA ASP A 252 17.16 -16.49 19.59
C ASP A 252 18.07 -15.82 20.62
N LYS A 253 17.48 -15.26 21.68
CA LYS A 253 18.25 -14.81 22.83
C LYS A 253 18.63 -16.04 23.65
N ASP A 254 19.93 -16.29 23.80
CA ASP A 254 20.48 -17.22 24.78
C ASP A 254 20.32 -16.64 26.20
N ASP A 255 19.10 -16.49 26.71
CA ASP A 255 18.89 -15.96 28.05
C ASP A 255 17.87 -16.78 28.84
N VAL A 256 18.41 -17.67 29.69
CA VAL A 256 17.78 -18.12 30.92
C VAL A 256 17.82 -16.94 31.89
N GLU A 257 17.00 -15.91 31.65
CA GLU A 257 16.73 -14.90 32.67
C GLU A 257 15.71 -15.49 33.65
N ASP A 258 16.07 -15.49 34.94
CA ASP A 258 15.18 -15.88 36.03
C ASP A 258 13.82 -15.17 35.85
N ALA A 259 12.77 -15.94 35.59
CA ALA A 259 11.41 -15.47 35.39
C ALA A 259 10.99 -14.58 36.57
N LYS A 260 11.13 -13.26 36.42
CA LYS A 260 10.48 -12.32 37.31
C LYS A 260 8.99 -12.48 37.11
N VAL A 261 8.25 -12.61 38.21
CA VAL A 261 6.79 -12.61 38.19
C VAL A 261 6.34 -11.26 37.63
N THR A 262 5.87 -11.28 36.39
CA THR A 262 5.35 -10.11 35.67
C THR A 262 3.86 -9.97 35.91
N ASP A 263 3.38 -8.73 36.00
CA ASP A 263 2.00 -8.41 36.40
C ASP A 263 0.93 -8.72 35.31
N GLY A 264 1.36 -9.07 34.09
CA GLY A 264 0.55 -9.60 32.98
C GLY A 264 1.39 -9.75 31.69
N THR A 265 1.07 -10.75 30.85
CA THR A 265 1.83 -11.06 29.63
C THR A 265 0.89 -11.26 28.44
N VAL A 266 1.33 -10.85 27.26
CA VAL A 266 0.67 -11.21 26.00
C VAL A 266 1.64 -11.93 25.09
N GLN A 267 1.18 -13.01 24.49
CA GLN A 267 1.91 -13.69 23.42
C GLN A 267 1.40 -13.15 22.09
N ILE A 268 2.31 -12.76 21.20
CA ILE A 268 1.98 -12.44 19.81
C ILE A 268 2.56 -13.55 18.94
N SER A 269 1.70 -14.18 18.15
CA SER A 269 2.05 -15.31 17.30
C SER A 269 1.53 -15.11 15.89
N GLY A 270 2.32 -15.44 14.87
CA GLY A 270 1.83 -15.56 13.50
C GLY A 270 2.87 -15.19 12.43
N LYS A 271 2.45 -15.31 11.17
CA LYS A 271 3.26 -15.01 9.99
C LYS A 271 2.93 -13.60 9.48
N ILE A 272 3.97 -12.82 9.18
CA ILE A 272 3.86 -11.56 8.47
C ILE A 272 4.51 -11.73 7.10
N CYS A 273 3.78 -11.39 6.05
CA CYS A 273 4.30 -11.35 4.69
C CYS A 273 4.53 -9.92 4.22
N CYS A 274 5.60 -9.75 3.46
CA CYS A 274 6.07 -8.48 2.97
C CYS A 274 6.34 -8.57 1.47
N PHE A 275 5.93 -7.56 0.71
CA PHE A 275 6.18 -7.46 -0.73
C PHE A 275 6.97 -6.19 -0.98
N VAL A 276 8.20 -6.30 -1.47
CA VAL A 276 9.10 -5.15 -1.66
C VAL A 276 9.48 -5.04 -3.13
N SER A 277 8.89 -4.08 -3.82
CA SER A 277 9.23 -3.76 -5.22
C SER A 277 10.30 -2.67 -5.29
N VAL A 278 11.43 -2.96 -5.94
CA VAL A 278 12.56 -2.05 -6.09
C VAL A 278 13.02 -1.92 -7.54
N PRO A 279 13.58 -0.78 -7.96
CA PRO A 279 14.22 -0.66 -9.26
C PRO A 279 15.37 -1.66 -9.43
N SER A 280 15.56 -2.12 -10.67
CA SER A 280 16.75 -2.89 -11.05
C SER A 280 18.00 -2.07 -10.71
N GLN A 281 18.97 -2.66 -9.99
CA GLN A 281 20.19 -2.05 -9.45
C GLN A 281 20.09 -1.38 -8.05
N THR A 282 18.97 -1.53 -7.32
CA THR A 282 18.93 -1.10 -5.91
C THR A 282 19.95 -1.89 -5.07
N LYS A 283 20.72 -1.19 -4.22
CA LYS A 283 21.71 -1.84 -3.35
C LYS A 283 21.04 -2.77 -2.35
N LEU A 284 21.65 -3.92 -2.07
CA LEU A 284 21.14 -4.90 -1.10
C LEU A 284 20.83 -4.27 0.27
N SER A 285 21.74 -3.47 0.82
CA SER A 285 21.53 -2.79 2.11
C SER A 285 20.28 -1.90 2.15
N VAL A 286 19.91 -1.31 1.02
CA VAL A 286 18.66 -0.53 0.87
C VAL A 286 17.46 -1.47 0.83
N VAL A 287 17.55 -2.59 0.10
CA VAL A 287 16.50 -3.63 0.06
C VAL A 287 16.23 -4.17 1.47
N GLU A 288 17.26 -4.55 2.23
CA GLU A 288 17.06 -5.07 3.58
C GLU A 288 16.40 -4.03 4.50
N THR A 289 16.78 -2.76 4.35
CA THR A 289 16.15 -1.66 5.08
C THR A 289 14.67 -1.56 4.74
N TYR A 290 14.29 -1.69 3.46
CA TYR A 290 12.89 -1.68 3.05
C TYR A 290 12.12 -2.87 3.59
N ILE A 291 12.72 -4.05 3.64
CA ILE A 291 12.05 -5.24 4.19
C ILE A 291 11.80 -5.08 5.70
N ARG A 292 12.81 -4.66 6.47
CA ARG A 292 12.65 -4.39 7.91
C ARG A 292 11.56 -3.34 8.17
N LYS A 293 11.56 -2.26 7.36
CA LYS A 293 10.52 -1.22 7.39
C LYS A 293 9.13 -1.77 7.08
N ASP A 294 9.02 -2.72 6.15
CA ASP A 294 7.75 -3.30 5.78
C ASP A 294 7.18 -4.19 6.90
N PHE A 295 8.03 -5.03 7.52
CA PHE A 295 7.62 -5.87 8.66
C PHE A 295 7.10 -5.02 9.82
N ILE A 296 7.87 -4.01 10.24
CA ILE A 296 7.49 -3.19 11.38
C ILE A 296 6.24 -2.35 11.08
N ARG A 297 6.09 -1.83 9.86
CA ARG A 297 4.90 -1.09 9.45
C ARG A 297 3.67 -1.98 9.41
N SER A 298 3.80 -3.16 8.84
CA SER A 298 2.70 -4.12 8.76
C SER A 298 2.21 -4.50 10.15
N LEU A 299 3.13 -4.85 11.04
CA LEU A 299 2.79 -5.18 12.42
C LEU A 299 2.16 -4.00 13.15
N ALA A 300 2.71 -2.79 13.00
CA ALA A 300 2.16 -1.58 13.60
C ALA A 300 0.73 -1.30 13.12
N GLY A 301 0.48 -1.45 11.81
CA GLY A 301 -0.85 -1.30 11.22
C GLY A 301 -1.85 -2.29 11.79
N ARG A 302 -1.50 -3.58 11.82
CA ARG A 302 -2.35 -4.66 12.33
C ARG A 302 -2.68 -4.48 13.80
N LEU A 303 -1.68 -4.20 14.63
CA LEU A 303 -1.89 -4.01 16.06
C LEU A 303 -2.73 -2.76 16.35
N GLN A 304 -2.56 -1.67 15.60
CA GLN A 304 -3.39 -0.48 15.78
C GLN A 304 -4.85 -0.75 15.38
N LEU A 305 -5.08 -1.35 14.20
CA LEU A 305 -6.42 -1.70 13.75
C LEU A 305 -7.09 -2.70 14.70
N TYR A 306 -6.34 -3.67 15.21
CA TYR A 306 -6.84 -4.59 16.23
C TYR A 306 -7.23 -3.84 17.52
N CYS A 307 -6.39 -2.94 18.02
CA CYS A 307 -6.73 -2.10 19.17
C CYS A 307 -8.01 -1.28 18.95
N ASP A 308 -8.21 -0.74 17.74
CA ASP A 308 -9.42 0.02 17.40
C ASP A 308 -10.71 -0.83 17.46
N THR A 309 -10.61 -2.17 17.30
CA THR A 309 -11.74 -3.09 17.45
C THR A 309 -12.04 -3.48 18.90
N LEU A 310 -11.09 -3.31 19.81
CA LEU A 310 -11.25 -3.71 21.21
C LEU A 310 -12.08 -2.69 21.99
N ALA A 311 -13.10 -3.16 22.71
CA ALA A 311 -13.82 -2.32 23.66
C ALA A 311 -12.87 -1.85 24.78
N GLU A 312 -12.66 -0.54 24.87
CA GLU A 312 -11.78 0.12 25.86
C GLU A 312 -10.27 -0.22 25.77
N GLY A 313 -9.79 -0.89 24.70
CA GLY A 313 -8.36 -1.21 24.53
C GLY A 313 -7.77 -2.16 25.58
N LYS A 314 -8.62 -2.98 26.20
CA LYS A 314 -8.25 -3.90 27.30
C LYS A 314 -8.29 -5.36 26.87
N ILE A 315 -7.29 -6.12 27.28
CA ILE A 315 -7.22 -7.58 27.10
C ILE A 315 -7.06 -8.29 28.45
N LYS A 316 -7.41 -9.59 28.49
CA LYS A 316 -7.19 -10.41 29.69
C LYS A 316 -5.69 -10.69 29.87
N MET A 317 -5.27 -10.99 31.08
CA MET A 317 -3.85 -11.12 31.48
C MET A 317 -3.06 -12.27 30.81
N GLU A 318 -3.75 -13.20 30.14
CA GLU A 318 -3.17 -14.41 29.53
C GLU A 318 -3.61 -14.54 28.06
N ASN A 319 -3.71 -13.42 27.34
CA ASN A 319 -4.15 -13.46 25.96
C ASN A 319 -3.01 -13.84 25.01
N LEU A 320 -3.32 -14.76 24.12
CA LEU A 320 -2.63 -14.91 22.84
C LEU A 320 -3.27 -13.93 21.86
N ILE A 321 -2.45 -13.24 21.08
CA ILE A 321 -2.85 -12.52 19.88
C ILE A 321 -2.30 -13.31 18.71
N ASP A 322 -3.20 -14.00 18.03
CA ASP A 322 -2.92 -14.65 16.77
C ASP A 322 -3.05 -13.63 15.65
N LEU A 323 -1.94 -13.27 15.02
CA LEU A 323 -1.93 -12.28 13.94
C LEU A 323 -2.86 -12.70 12.81
N HIS A 324 -2.93 -13.99 12.47
CA HIS A 324 -3.75 -14.48 11.38
C HIS A 324 -5.25 -14.40 11.71
N ASN A 325 -5.63 -14.79 12.93
CA ASN A 325 -7.04 -14.97 13.30
C ASN A 325 -7.66 -13.74 13.99
N ASP A 326 -6.88 -13.00 14.78
CA ASP A 326 -7.39 -11.91 15.61
C ASP A 326 -7.19 -10.52 14.95
N THR A 327 -6.20 -10.37 14.07
CA THR A 327 -5.87 -9.08 13.44
C THR A 327 -6.23 -9.06 11.96
N PRO A 328 -6.45 -7.88 11.34
CA PRO A 328 -6.67 -7.79 9.91
C PRO A 328 -5.52 -8.42 9.12
N ARG A 329 -5.86 -9.26 8.15
CA ARG A 329 -4.85 -9.94 7.30
C ARG A 329 -4.36 -8.99 6.24
N ARG A 330 -3.05 -8.95 6.01
CA ARG A 330 -2.49 -8.12 4.96
C ARG A 330 -2.66 -8.82 3.61
N ILE A 331 -3.21 -8.10 2.64
CA ILE A 331 -3.35 -8.55 1.27
C ILE A 331 -2.52 -7.66 0.36
N PHE A 332 -2.19 -8.14 -0.82
CA PHE A 332 -1.45 -7.38 -1.81
C PHE A 332 -2.23 -7.26 -3.10
N PHE A 333 -1.99 -6.18 -3.85
CA PHE A 333 -2.53 -6.04 -5.19
C PHE A 333 -1.52 -5.35 -6.10
N THR A 334 -1.60 -5.65 -7.39
CA THR A 334 -0.69 -5.10 -8.40
C THR A 334 -1.25 -3.81 -9.01
N VAL A 335 -0.40 -2.79 -9.13
CA VAL A 335 -0.74 -1.52 -9.77
C VAL A 335 -0.18 -1.51 -11.18
N GLN A 336 -1.06 -1.31 -12.16
CA GLN A 336 -0.69 -1.18 -13.57
C GLN A 336 -0.42 0.28 -13.95
N PRO A 337 0.47 0.58 -14.92
CA PRO A 337 1.25 -0.38 -15.72
C PRO A 337 2.61 -0.76 -15.09
N THR A 338 2.95 -0.20 -13.93
CA THR A 338 4.29 -0.37 -13.33
C THR A 338 4.55 -1.79 -12.82
N GLY A 339 3.49 -2.56 -12.54
CA GLY A 339 3.57 -3.94 -12.05
C GLY A 339 4.05 -4.04 -10.59
N VAL A 340 4.17 -2.90 -9.90
CA VAL A 340 4.52 -2.84 -8.49
C VAL A 340 3.35 -3.25 -7.62
N GLN A 341 3.65 -3.72 -6.42
CA GLN A 341 2.60 -4.14 -5.49
C GLN A 341 2.40 -3.10 -4.39
N PHE A 342 1.14 -2.93 -4.03
CA PHE A 342 0.70 -2.20 -2.84
C PHE A 342 -0.06 -3.19 -1.94
N SER A 343 -0.51 -2.74 -0.77
CA SER A 343 -1.19 -3.58 0.19
C SER A 343 -2.48 -2.97 0.72
N ASP A 344 -3.36 -3.80 1.23
CA ASP A 344 -4.51 -3.39 2.05
C ASP A 344 -4.64 -4.36 3.24
N TYR A 345 -5.59 -4.10 4.13
CA TYR A 345 -5.92 -4.97 5.25
C TYR A 345 -7.36 -5.46 5.15
N LEU A 346 -7.53 -6.77 5.22
CA LEU A 346 -8.82 -7.44 5.18
C LEU A 346 -9.23 -7.87 6.58
N PHE A 347 -10.35 -7.35 7.08
CA PHE A 347 -10.88 -7.75 8.38
C PHE A 347 -11.57 -9.13 8.30
N PRO A 348 -11.68 -9.86 9.43
CA PRO A 348 -12.45 -11.09 9.48
C PRO A 348 -13.88 -10.91 8.97
N GLY A 349 -14.24 -11.63 7.91
CA GLY A 349 -15.58 -11.59 7.29
C GLY A 349 -15.71 -10.66 6.07
N GLU A 350 -14.67 -9.89 5.74
CA GLU A 350 -14.60 -9.11 4.50
C GLU A 350 -14.12 -9.97 3.31
N ASN A 351 -14.37 -9.48 2.09
CA ASN A 351 -14.00 -10.15 0.84
C ASN A 351 -13.23 -9.21 -0.11
N ASP A 352 -12.94 -9.69 -1.31
CA ASP A 352 -12.27 -8.93 -2.37
C ASP A 352 -13.06 -7.68 -2.81
N ASP A 353 -14.39 -7.70 -2.75
CA ASP A 353 -15.20 -6.51 -3.04
C ASP A 353 -14.83 -5.34 -2.11
N THR A 354 -14.69 -5.60 -0.81
CA THR A 354 -14.32 -4.59 0.18
C THR A 354 -12.95 -3.99 -0.12
N VAL A 355 -11.98 -4.81 -0.51
CA VAL A 355 -10.64 -4.35 -0.92
C VAL A 355 -10.73 -3.44 -2.13
N ARG A 356 -11.47 -3.84 -3.18
CA ARG A 356 -11.60 -3.04 -4.41
C ARG A 356 -12.26 -1.69 -4.12
N GLU A 357 -13.30 -1.66 -3.30
CA GLU A 357 -13.96 -0.42 -2.89
C GLU A 357 -13.00 0.50 -2.13
N ASN A 358 -12.25 -0.05 -1.18
CA ASN A 358 -11.30 0.72 -0.40
C ASN A 358 -10.12 1.25 -1.23
N VAL A 359 -9.54 0.40 -2.10
CA VAL A 359 -8.46 0.78 -3.03
C VAL A 359 -8.93 1.85 -4.02
N LYS A 360 -10.13 1.70 -4.59
CA LYS A 360 -10.71 2.72 -5.46
C LYS A 360 -10.89 4.04 -4.72
N LYS A 361 -11.45 4.00 -3.52
CA LYS A 361 -11.68 5.19 -2.69
C LYS A 361 -10.39 5.87 -2.27
N LEU A 362 -9.38 5.11 -1.85
CA LEU A 362 -8.16 5.67 -1.27
C LEU A 362 -7.07 5.98 -2.30
N MET A 363 -6.99 5.23 -3.39
CA MET A 363 -5.92 5.39 -4.38
C MET A 363 -6.44 5.76 -5.77
N GLY A 364 -7.75 5.77 -6.01
CA GLY A 364 -8.31 6.03 -7.33
C GLY A 364 -7.96 4.93 -8.34
N ILE A 365 -7.73 3.70 -7.86
CA ILE A 365 -7.37 2.55 -8.70
C ILE A 365 -8.59 1.62 -8.79
N ASP A 366 -9.04 1.35 -10.01
CA ASP A 366 -10.00 0.29 -10.28
C ASP A 366 -9.24 -1.03 -10.43
N LEU A 367 -9.40 -1.93 -9.45
CA LEU A 367 -8.77 -3.25 -9.44
C LEU A 367 -9.65 -4.31 -10.09
N ASP A 368 -9.05 -5.19 -10.89
CA ASP A 368 -9.66 -6.46 -11.27
C ASP A 368 -9.45 -7.48 -10.14
N PRO A 369 -10.40 -8.42 -9.90
CA PRO A 369 -10.19 -9.49 -8.90
C PRO A 369 -8.89 -10.28 -9.09
N THR A 370 -8.41 -10.42 -10.33
CA THR A 370 -7.16 -11.14 -10.64
C THR A 370 -5.90 -10.39 -10.21
N ASP A 371 -6.00 -9.09 -9.91
CA ASP A 371 -4.89 -8.28 -9.42
C ASP A 371 -4.70 -8.41 -7.90
N ILE A 372 -5.57 -9.14 -7.19
CA ILE A 372 -5.60 -9.26 -5.72
C ILE A 372 -5.06 -10.60 -5.24
N TYR A 373 -4.13 -10.55 -4.30
CA TYR A 373 -3.45 -11.70 -3.71
C TYR A 373 -3.88 -11.84 -2.25
N LEU A 374 -4.83 -12.75 -1.99
CA LEU A 374 -5.41 -12.99 -0.66
C LEU A 374 -4.67 -14.08 0.14
N TRP A 375 -3.99 -15.00 -0.54
CA TRP A 375 -3.41 -16.23 0.03
C TRP A 375 -2.02 -16.05 0.66
N VAL A 376 -1.55 -14.82 0.80
CA VAL A 376 -0.12 -14.56 1.05
C VAL A 376 0.29 -14.99 2.47
N GLU A 377 -0.60 -14.85 3.45
CA GLU A 377 -0.36 -15.21 4.85
C GLU A 377 -1.03 -16.51 5.29
N ASP A 378 -1.71 -17.22 4.37
CA ASP A 378 -2.25 -18.54 4.66
C ASP A 378 -1.07 -19.51 4.92
N GLY A 379 -1.27 -20.43 5.87
CA GLY A 379 -0.20 -21.32 6.36
C GLY A 379 0.33 -22.27 5.29
N ASP A 380 1.58 -22.73 5.45
CA ASP A 380 2.16 -23.81 4.62
C ASP A 380 1.48 -25.17 4.87
N ASP A 381 0.58 -25.26 5.86
CA ASP A 381 -0.17 -26.45 6.30
C ASP A 381 -1.69 -26.23 6.17
N MET A 382 -2.20 -25.98 4.97
CA MET A 382 -3.64 -26.15 4.73
C MET A 382 -3.98 -27.64 4.86
N ASP A 383 -4.87 -27.99 5.79
CA ASP A 383 -5.51 -29.30 5.83
C ASP A 383 -6.21 -29.52 4.47
N PRO A 384 -5.97 -30.63 3.75
CA PRO A 384 -6.56 -30.88 2.43
C PRO A 384 -8.08 -30.72 2.36
N GLN A 385 -8.79 -30.79 3.49
CA GLN A 385 -10.23 -30.55 3.55
C GLN A 385 -10.62 -29.06 3.44
N GLN A 386 -9.75 -28.12 3.79
CA GLN A 386 -9.98 -26.68 3.61
C GLN A 386 -9.60 -26.20 2.19
N GLU A 387 -8.68 -26.88 1.51
CA GLU A 387 -8.46 -26.70 0.06
C GLU A 387 -9.74 -27.03 -0.71
N ASP A 388 -10.43 -28.13 -0.39
CA ASP A 388 -11.70 -28.51 -1.03
C ASP A 388 -12.81 -27.46 -0.79
N ASP A 389 -12.92 -26.88 0.40
CA ASP A 389 -13.94 -25.85 0.69
C ASP A 389 -13.61 -24.48 0.05
N PHE A 390 -12.32 -24.14 -0.08
CA PHE A 390 -11.88 -22.90 -0.75
C PHE A 390 -11.89 -23.02 -2.28
N GLU A 391 -11.48 -24.15 -2.85
CA GLU A 391 -11.62 -24.44 -4.28
C GLU A 391 -13.10 -24.53 -4.66
N ASN A 392 -13.97 -25.14 -3.85
CA ASN A 392 -15.40 -25.15 -4.12
C ASN A 392 -16.03 -23.74 -4.05
N SER A 393 -15.55 -22.85 -3.18
CA SER A 393 -16.08 -21.48 -3.09
C SER A 393 -15.52 -20.54 -4.18
N THR A 394 -14.26 -20.70 -4.59
CA THR A 394 -13.69 -19.99 -5.75
C THR A 394 -14.18 -20.53 -7.10
N GLU A 395 -14.38 -21.84 -7.23
CA GLU A 395 -15.05 -22.44 -8.40
C GLU A 395 -16.53 -22.05 -8.45
N ALA A 396 -17.26 -22.06 -7.33
CA ALA A 396 -18.65 -21.59 -7.30
C ALA A 396 -18.76 -20.10 -7.69
N ASN A 397 -17.84 -19.24 -7.25
CA ASN A 397 -17.81 -17.82 -7.65
C ASN A 397 -17.37 -17.63 -9.11
N ARG A 398 -16.42 -18.43 -9.62
CA ARG A 398 -16.02 -18.42 -11.03
C ARG A 398 -17.13 -18.95 -11.94
N ASP A 399 -17.87 -19.96 -11.51
CA ASP A 399 -18.98 -20.54 -12.28
C ASP A 399 -20.21 -19.61 -12.24
N TYR A 400 -20.45 -18.89 -11.14
CA TYR A 400 -21.45 -17.81 -11.09
C TYR A 400 -21.13 -16.69 -12.09
N GLY A 401 -19.84 -16.31 -12.21
CA GLY A 401 -19.37 -15.34 -13.20
C GLY A 401 -19.45 -15.86 -14.64
N ARG A 402 -19.11 -17.12 -14.88
CA ARG A 402 -19.12 -17.75 -16.21
C ARG A 402 -20.53 -18.04 -16.71
N ASP A 403 -21.43 -18.50 -15.84
CA ASP A 403 -22.83 -18.71 -16.18
C ASP A 403 -23.56 -17.38 -16.33
N SER A 404 -23.30 -16.38 -15.49
CA SER A 404 -23.81 -15.02 -15.71
C SER A 404 -23.35 -14.45 -17.05
N PHE A 405 -22.09 -14.66 -17.45
CA PHE A 405 -21.59 -14.23 -18.77
C PHE A 405 -22.25 -15.00 -19.93
N LYS A 406 -22.53 -16.31 -19.77
CA LYS A 406 -23.30 -17.09 -20.75
C LYS A 406 -24.74 -16.58 -20.86
N TYR A 407 -25.43 -16.29 -19.74
CA TYR A 407 -26.79 -15.76 -19.75
C TYR A 407 -26.85 -14.33 -20.31
N ILE A 408 -25.84 -13.49 -20.05
CA ILE A 408 -25.71 -12.15 -20.64
C ILE A 408 -25.42 -12.25 -22.14
N ALA A 409 -24.53 -13.13 -22.58
CA ALA A 409 -24.23 -13.33 -24.00
C ALA A 409 -25.45 -13.88 -24.76
N VAL A 410 -26.15 -14.87 -24.19
CA VAL A 410 -27.36 -15.45 -24.79
C VAL A 410 -28.50 -14.43 -24.85
N SER A 411 -28.73 -13.67 -23.77
CA SER A 411 -29.75 -12.61 -23.78
C SER A 411 -29.41 -11.49 -24.77
N SER A 412 -28.14 -11.11 -24.91
CA SER A 412 -27.69 -10.11 -25.89
C SER A 412 -27.92 -10.59 -27.33
N VAL A 413 -27.62 -11.85 -27.64
CA VAL A 413 -27.89 -12.43 -28.97
C VAL A 413 -29.38 -12.48 -29.26
N ILE A 414 -30.22 -12.83 -28.27
CA ILE A 414 -31.67 -12.83 -28.43
C ILE A 414 -32.20 -11.41 -28.70
N VAL A 415 -31.71 -10.40 -27.97
CA VAL A 415 -32.09 -9.00 -28.20
C VAL A 415 -31.69 -8.53 -29.59
N ILE A 416 -30.48 -8.88 -30.07
CA ILE A 416 -30.01 -8.56 -31.42
C ILE A 416 -30.87 -9.26 -32.48
N LEU A 417 -31.17 -10.55 -32.32
CA LEU A 417 -32.02 -11.28 -33.26
C LEU A 417 -33.46 -10.74 -33.28
N PHE A 418 -33.99 -10.35 -32.12
CA PHE A 418 -35.32 -9.74 -32.02
C PHE A 418 -35.36 -8.36 -32.66
N SER A 419 -34.32 -7.55 -32.49
CA SER A 419 -34.23 -6.24 -33.13
C SER A 419 -34.01 -6.34 -34.65
N ILE A 420 -33.23 -7.31 -35.13
CA ILE A 420 -33.13 -7.64 -36.57
C ILE A 420 -34.48 -8.11 -37.12
N TYR A 421 -35.22 -8.95 -36.38
CA TYR A 421 -36.54 -9.42 -36.76
C TYR A 421 -37.55 -8.26 -36.88
N ILE A 422 -37.57 -7.35 -35.90
CA ILE A 422 -38.39 -6.13 -35.97
C ILE A 422 -37.96 -5.30 -37.18
N MET A 423 -36.65 -5.12 -37.41
CA MET A 423 -36.17 -4.36 -38.56
C MET A 423 -36.60 -4.98 -39.90
N PHE A 424 -36.61 -6.32 -40.02
CA PHE A 424 -37.01 -7.00 -41.26
C PHE A 424 -38.53 -7.06 -41.47
N PHE A 425 -39.31 -7.25 -40.41
CA PHE A 425 -40.76 -7.44 -40.52
C PHE A 425 -41.58 -6.17 -40.35
N TRP A 426 -41.08 -5.19 -39.60
CA TRP A 426 -41.74 -3.90 -39.41
C TRP A 426 -41.19 -2.80 -40.31
N TYR A 427 -39.94 -2.92 -40.75
CA TYR A 427 -39.33 -2.02 -41.74
C TYR A 427 -39.35 -2.65 -43.14
N SER A 428 -40.50 -3.23 -43.53
CA SER A 428 -40.77 -3.42 -44.95
C SER A 428 -41.15 -2.05 -45.52
N PRO A 429 -40.44 -1.50 -46.53
CA PRO A 429 -40.80 -0.23 -47.11
C PRO A 429 -42.20 -0.37 -47.72
N GLN A 430 -43.18 0.38 -47.21
CA GLN A 430 -44.34 0.71 -48.02
C GLN A 430 -43.85 1.64 -49.13
N GLY A 431 -43.32 1.01 -50.18
CA GLY A 431 -43.12 1.61 -51.49
C GLY A 431 -44.42 1.47 -52.28
N ASP A 432 -45.01 2.63 -52.52
CA ASP A 432 -46.07 2.97 -53.45
C ASP A 432 -46.33 1.99 -54.61
N TYR A 433 -47.59 1.56 -54.72
CA TYR A 433 -48.23 1.23 -56.00
C TYR A 433 -49.64 1.84 -56.04
N TYR A 434 -49.69 3.11 -56.46
CA TYR A 434 -50.56 3.74 -57.47
C TYR A 434 -50.89 5.19 -57.16
#